data_AF-A0A7C3XP53-F1
#
_entry.id   AF-A0A7C3XP53-F1
#
_cell.length_a   1.000
_cell.length_b   1.000
_cell.length_c   1.000
_cell.angle_alpha   90.00
_cell.angle_beta   90.00
_cell.angle_gamma   90.00
#
_symmetry.space_group_name_H-M   'P 1'
#
loop_
_entity.id
_entity.type
_entity.pdbx_description
1 polymer ?
#
loop_
_entity_poly.entity_id
_entity_poly.type
_entity_poly.pdbx_seq_one_letter_code
_entity_poly.pdbx_strand_id
1 'polypeptide(L)'
;CFLNGCCYGHICHLPWAVRFPYHSNAYVDQVDAGLISPPDELIARRLPDGRVVLHPPDAARKDAHLKAVMRSQRALPVHPTQLYTTLYAVLLALLLYAYLTYMPAPGRVFALMLVLEGTARYVMELLRVEPAVAGPFSLSMLIGLGMVIAGTAMWTLCGRMQPAEPGGSPAQQPGSPRAAARTSQK
;
A
#
# COMPACT_ATOMS: atom_id res chain seq x y z
N CYS A 1 -11.63 0.08 -4.03
CA CYS A 1 -11.61 1.43 -3.43
C CYS A 1 -11.89 2.54 -4.45
N PHE A 2 -11.11 2.63 -5.55
CA PHE A 2 -11.25 3.72 -6.53
C PHE A 2 -12.69 3.89 -7.08
N LEU A 3 -13.30 2.82 -7.60
CA LEU A 3 -14.66 2.88 -8.16
C LEU A 3 -15.75 3.26 -7.14
N ASN A 4 -15.51 2.97 -5.85
CA ASN A 4 -16.43 3.34 -4.76
C ASN A 4 -16.17 4.77 -4.24
N GLY A 5 -15.08 5.41 -4.65
CA GLY A 5 -14.70 6.75 -4.19
C GLY A 5 -14.28 6.84 -2.73
N CYS A 6 -13.83 5.73 -2.12
CA CYS A 6 -13.35 5.71 -0.73
C CYS A 6 -11.83 5.86 -0.63
N CYS A 7 -11.33 6.36 0.51
CA CYS A 7 -9.90 6.52 0.81
C CYS A 7 -9.14 7.44 -0.15
N TYR A 8 -9.76 8.55 -0.56
CA TYR A 8 -9.16 9.56 -1.44
C TYR A 8 -8.17 10.45 -0.67
N GLY A 9 -7.30 11.16 -1.39
CA GLY A 9 -6.32 12.05 -0.78
C GLY A 9 -6.81 13.49 -0.62
N HIS A 10 -5.91 14.39 -0.23
CA HIS A 10 -6.22 15.81 -0.11
C HIS A 10 -6.75 16.43 -1.42
N ILE A 11 -7.45 17.56 -1.30
CA ILE A 11 -7.84 18.40 -2.44
C ILE A 11 -6.57 18.92 -3.11
N CYS A 12 -6.51 18.82 -4.44
CA CYS A 12 -5.37 19.28 -5.23
C CYS A 12 -5.80 19.74 -6.62
N HIS A 13 -4.99 20.59 -7.25
CA HIS A 13 -5.26 21.17 -8.58
C HIS A 13 -4.34 20.60 -9.66
N LEU A 14 -3.81 19.39 -9.43
CA LEU A 14 -2.93 18.71 -10.37
C LEU A 14 -3.71 18.26 -11.62
N PRO A 15 -3.08 18.17 -12.80
CA PRO A 15 -3.79 17.83 -14.05
C PRO A 15 -4.36 16.41 -14.06
N TRP A 16 -3.88 15.52 -13.19
CA TRP A 16 -4.40 14.15 -13.00
C TRP A 16 -5.28 14.00 -11.75
N ALA A 17 -5.67 15.11 -11.10
CA ALA A 17 -6.60 15.06 -9.98
C ALA A 17 -7.97 14.52 -10.45
N VAL A 18 -8.62 13.72 -9.60
CA VAL A 18 -9.88 13.06 -9.93
C VAL A 18 -11.03 13.74 -9.21
N ARG A 19 -12.15 13.91 -9.90
CA ARG A 19 -13.41 14.42 -9.33
C ARG A 19 -14.43 13.30 -9.30
N PHE A 20 -14.73 12.79 -8.11
CA PHE A 20 -15.68 11.70 -7.94
C PHE A 20 -17.13 12.16 -8.16
N PRO A 21 -18.04 11.27 -8.62
CA PRO A 21 -19.44 11.60 -8.88
C PRO A 21 -20.22 11.91 -7.60
N TYR A 22 -21.42 12.46 -7.79
CA TYR A 22 -22.43 12.61 -6.75
C TYR A 22 -22.56 11.34 -5.91
N HIS A 23 -22.71 11.51 -4.59
CA HIS A 23 -22.89 10.42 -3.62
C HIS A 23 -21.70 9.46 -3.46
N SER A 24 -20.54 9.75 -4.05
CA SER A 24 -19.28 9.11 -3.63
C SER A 24 -18.89 9.57 -2.22
N ASN A 25 -18.10 8.78 -1.48
CA ASN A 25 -17.64 9.18 -0.14
C ASN A 25 -16.92 10.53 -0.19
N ALA A 26 -16.06 10.77 -1.20
CA ALA A 26 -15.41 12.06 -1.40
C ALA A 26 -16.39 13.23 -1.56
N TYR A 27 -17.51 13.05 -2.27
CA TYR A 27 -18.50 14.11 -2.42
C TYR A 27 -19.26 14.36 -1.11
N VAL A 28 -19.71 13.29 -0.44
CA VAL A 28 -20.47 13.37 0.81
C VAL A 28 -19.63 14.03 1.91
N ASP A 29 -18.41 13.56 2.11
CA ASP A 29 -17.50 14.11 3.12
C ASP A 29 -17.20 15.61 2.87
N GLN A 30 -17.09 16.03 1.60
CA GLN A 30 -16.86 17.43 1.25
C GLN A 30 -18.11 18.30 1.46
N VAL A 31 -19.31 17.74 1.26
CA VAL A 31 -20.58 18.42 1.60
C VAL A 31 -20.70 18.56 3.12
N ASP A 32 -20.41 17.48 3.86
CA ASP A 32 -20.44 17.48 5.33
C ASP A 32 -19.40 18.43 5.94
N ALA A 33 -18.24 18.58 5.31
CA ALA A 33 -17.21 19.54 5.66
C ALA A 33 -17.53 20.98 5.22
N GLY A 34 -18.66 21.21 4.54
CA GLY A 34 -19.08 22.53 4.04
C GLY A 34 -18.24 23.06 2.88
N LEU A 35 -17.44 22.22 2.23
CA LEU A 35 -16.59 22.57 1.08
C LEU A 35 -17.36 22.62 -0.24
N ILE A 36 -18.49 21.89 -0.31
CA ILE A 36 -19.42 21.90 -1.43
C ILE A 36 -20.81 22.29 -0.91
N SER A 37 -21.43 23.27 -1.54
CA SER A 37 -22.85 23.57 -1.35
C SER A 37 -23.66 22.88 -2.45
N PRO A 38 -24.36 21.77 -2.16
CA PRO A 38 -25.18 21.08 -3.15
C PRO A 38 -26.42 21.93 -3.49
N PRO A 39 -26.95 21.82 -4.72
CA PRO A 39 -28.25 22.39 -5.08
C PRO A 39 -29.37 21.91 -4.15
N ASP A 40 -30.36 22.77 -3.88
CA ASP A 40 -31.47 22.48 -2.97
C ASP A 40 -32.27 21.23 -3.39
N GLU A 41 -32.35 20.96 -4.70
CA GLU A 41 -33.04 19.79 -5.26
C GLU A 41 -32.40 18.47 -4.85
N LEU A 42 -31.12 18.47 -4.46
CA LEU A 42 -30.41 17.27 -4.02
C LEU A 42 -30.52 17.03 -2.51
N ILE A 43 -31.06 17.98 -1.76
CA ILE A 43 -31.14 17.92 -0.31
C ILE A 43 -32.45 17.26 0.10
N ALA A 44 -32.36 16.01 0.58
CA ALA A 44 -33.52 15.29 1.10
C ALA A 44 -34.01 15.88 2.43
N ARG A 45 -33.06 16.33 3.28
CA ARG A 45 -33.37 16.92 4.58
C ARG A 45 -32.22 17.78 5.09
N ARG A 46 -32.52 18.89 5.76
CA ARG A 46 -31.55 19.67 6.55
C ARG A 46 -31.61 19.26 8.02
N LEU A 47 -30.45 19.06 8.63
CA LEU A 47 -30.31 18.73 10.06
C LEU A 47 -30.26 20.01 10.91
N PRO A 48 -30.62 19.94 12.21
CA PRO A 48 -30.59 21.10 13.10
C PRO A 48 -29.20 21.73 13.29
N ASP A 49 -28.13 20.95 13.06
CA ASP A 49 -26.73 21.37 13.16
C ASP A 49 -26.21 22.01 11.85
N GLY A 50 -27.07 22.21 10.85
CA GLY A 50 -26.72 22.81 9.56
C GLY A 50 -26.22 21.81 8.51
N ARG A 51 -25.98 20.54 8.87
CA ARG A 51 -25.62 19.50 7.90
C ARG A 51 -26.81 19.16 7.00
N VAL A 52 -26.51 18.57 5.84
CA VAL A 52 -27.51 18.22 4.84
C VAL A 52 -27.46 16.73 4.54
N VAL A 53 -28.63 16.10 4.51
CA VAL A 53 -28.79 14.72 4.04
C VAL A 53 -29.14 14.79 2.56
N LEU A 54 -28.30 14.19 1.74
CA LEU A 54 -28.47 14.13 0.30
C LEU A 54 -29.48 13.04 -0.10
N HIS A 55 -30.20 13.25 -1.20
CA HIS A 55 -31.03 12.20 -1.79
C HIS A 55 -30.16 11.01 -2.23
N PRO A 56 -30.52 9.77 -1.90
CA PRO A 56 -29.76 8.62 -2.35
C PRO A 56 -29.89 8.46 -3.88
N PRO A 57 -28.93 7.82 -4.56
CA PRO A 57 -28.87 7.82 -6.03
C PRO A 57 -30.08 7.14 -6.69
N ASP A 58 -30.76 6.26 -5.98
CA ASP A 58 -31.95 5.54 -6.41
C ASP A 58 -33.23 6.40 -6.34
N ALA A 59 -33.24 7.50 -5.59
CA ALA A 59 -34.36 8.45 -5.55
C ALA A 59 -34.66 9.05 -6.93
N ALA A 60 -33.61 9.26 -7.76
CA ALA A 60 -33.74 9.79 -9.12
C ALA A 60 -34.11 8.73 -10.18
N ARG A 61 -34.52 7.52 -9.78
CA ARG A 61 -34.83 6.44 -10.73
C ARG A 61 -35.93 6.82 -11.73
N LYS A 62 -36.97 7.52 -11.27
CA LYS A 62 -38.12 7.94 -12.08
C LYS A 62 -38.11 9.42 -12.46
N ASP A 63 -37.19 10.19 -11.90
CA ASP A 63 -37.10 11.64 -12.11
C ASP A 63 -35.90 11.97 -13.02
N ALA A 64 -36.21 12.31 -14.27
CA ALA A 64 -35.19 12.66 -15.26
C ALA A 64 -34.46 13.96 -14.93
N HIS A 65 -35.13 14.93 -14.30
CA HIS A 65 -34.55 16.20 -13.92
C HIS A 65 -33.58 16.00 -12.76
N LEU A 66 -34.02 15.35 -11.68
CA LEU A 66 -33.16 15.04 -10.53
C LEU A 66 -31.93 14.23 -10.94
N LYS A 67 -32.11 13.26 -11.86
CA LYS A 67 -31.01 12.47 -12.41
C LYS A 67 -30.02 13.32 -13.21
N ALA A 68 -30.49 14.35 -13.93
CA ALA A 68 -29.62 15.28 -14.65
C ALA A 68 -28.82 16.16 -13.68
N VAL A 69 -29.46 16.67 -12.62
CA VAL A 69 -28.80 17.46 -11.57
C VAL A 69 -27.74 16.61 -10.84
N MET A 70 -28.07 15.38 -10.44
CA MET A 70 -27.09 14.47 -9.83
C MET A 70 -25.89 14.20 -10.75
N ARG A 71 -26.11 14.06 -12.06
CA ARG A 71 -25.04 13.81 -13.05
C ARG A 71 -24.11 14.99 -13.27
N SER A 72 -24.54 16.22 -13.00
CA SER A 72 -23.68 17.41 -13.12
C SER A 72 -22.80 17.63 -11.88
N GLN A 73 -23.19 17.06 -10.73
CA GLN A 73 -22.43 17.22 -9.49
C GLN A 73 -21.16 16.36 -9.44
N ARG A 74 -20.08 16.97 -8.95
CA ARG A 74 -18.78 16.33 -8.78
C ARG A 74 -18.10 16.84 -7.51
N ALA A 75 -17.31 15.99 -6.89
CA ALA A 75 -16.42 16.38 -5.80
C ALA A 75 -15.38 17.41 -6.31
N LEU A 76 -14.81 18.16 -5.38
CA LEU A 76 -13.59 18.93 -5.60
C LEU A 76 -12.45 17.97 -6.02
N PRO A 77 -11.51 18.45 -6.84
CA PRO A 77 -10.43 17.62 -7.35
C PRO A 77 -9.55 17.13 -6.20
N VAL A 78 -9.33 15.82 -6.12
CA VAL A 78 -8.55 15.17 -5.05
C VAL A 78 -7.47 14.28 -5.63
N HIS A 79 -6.42 14.01 -4.84
CA HIS A 79 -5.40 13.02 -5.20
C HIS A 79 -6.04 11.63 -5.32
N PRO A 80 -5.91 10.93 -6.47
CA PRO A 80 -6.37 9.55 -6.63
C PRO A 80 -5.38 8.56 -5.98
N THR A 81 -5.24 8.65 -4.67
CA THR A 81 -4.34 7.81 -3.85
C THR A 81 -4.51 6.32 -4.10
N GLN A 82 -5.70 5.87 -4.48
CA GLN A 82 -5.97 4.47 -4.82
C GLN A 82 -5.21 4.02 -6.08
N LEU A 83 -5.08 4.90 -7.07
CA LEU A 83 -4.29 4.62 -8.28
C LEU A 83 -2.80 4.61 -7.96
N TYR A 84 -2.34 5.52 -7.09
CA TYR A 84 -0.95 5.50 -6.62
C TYR A 84 -0.62 4.20 -5.88
N THR A 85 -1.49 3.74 -4.97
CA THR A 85 -1.31 2.46 -4.26
C THR A 85 -1.31 1.28 -5.23
N THR A 86 -2.18 1.29 -6.25
CA THR A 86 -2.24 0.21 -7.24
C THR A 86 -0.97 0.15 -8.07
N LEU A 87 -0.52 1.30 -8.59
CA LEU A 87 0.73 1.40 -9.35
C LEU A 87 1.92 0.95 -8.51
N TYR A 88 2.00 1.45 -7.27
CA TYR A 88 3.04 1.07 -6.34
C TYR A 88 3.04 -0.43 -6.04
N ALA A 89 1.88 -1.06 -5.81
CA ALA A 89 1.79 -2.50 -5.55
C ALA A 89 2.29 -3.33 -6.74
N VAL A 90 1.98 -2.91 -7.97
CA VAL A 90 2.49 -3.57 -9.18
C VAL A 90 4.01 -3.41 -9.28
N LEU A 91 4.54 -2.20 -9.10
CA LEU A 91 5.98 -1.95 -9.15
C LEU A 91 6.74 -2.74 -8.07
N LEU A 92 6.20 -2.79 -6.85
CA LEU A 92 6.74 -3.58 -5.75
C LEU A 92 6.75 -5.07 -6.12
N ALA A 93 5.63 -5.61 -6.61
CA ALA A 93 5.53 -7.01 -6.99
C ALA A 93 6.52 -7.38 -8.11
N LEU A 94 6.65 -6.55 -9.14
CA LEU A 94 7.60 -6.75 -10.22
C LEU A 94 9.05 -6.70 -9.73
N LEU A 95 9.37 -5.74 -8.86
CA LEU A 95 10.71 -5.61 -8.29
C LEU A 95 11.07 -6.81 -7.42
N LEU A 96 10.16 -7.23 -6.53
CA LEU A 96 10.37 -8.38 -5.66
C LEU A 96 10.45 -9.68 -6.47
N TYR A 97 9.61 -9.84 -7.51
CA TYR A 97 9.66 -10.98 -8.41
C TYR A 97 11.00 -11.05 -9.17
N ALA A 98 11.47 -9.92 -9.71
CA ALA A 98 12.78 -9.85 -10.34
C ALA A 98 13.88 -10.20 -9.34
N TYR A 99 13.85 -9.62 -8.13
CA TYR A 99 14.84 -9.91 -7.09
C TYR A 99 14.85 -11.38 -6.66
N LEU A 100 13.66 -11.99 -6.50
CA LEU A 100 13.51 -13.43 -6.25
C LEU A 100 14.12 -14.30 -7.35
N THR A 101 13.99 -13.88 -8.61
CA THR A 101 14.47 -14.64 -9.77
C THR A 101 15.99 -14.56 -9.92
N TYR A 102 16.60 -13.41 -9.62
CA TYR A 102 18.04 -13.21 -9.83
C TYR A 102 18.91 -13.45 -8.60
N MET A 103 18.40 -13.25 -7.37
CA MET A 103 19.20 -13.35 -6.14
C MET A 103 18.37 -13.91 -4.95
N PRO A 104 17.94 -15.19 -4.99
CA PRO A 104 17.20 -15.78 -3.89
C PRO A 104 18.09 -15.99 -2.66
N ALA A 105 18.12 -15.01 -1.77
CA ALA A 105 18.71 -15.14 -0.44
C ALA A 105 17.59 -15.28 0.62
N PRO A 106 17.67 -16.26 1.52
CA PRO A 106 16.66 -16.44 2.56
C PRO A 106 16.42 -15.15 3.36
N GLY A 107 15.16 -14.74 3.49
CA GLY A 107 14.75 -13.56 4.27
C GLY A 107 14.99 -12.19 3.62
N ARG A 108 15.91 -12.05 2.65
CA ARG A 108 16.20 -10.74 2.01
C ARG A 108 15.02 -10.16 1.25
N VAL A 109 14.24 -10.99 0.56
CA VAL A 109 13.07 -10.54 -0.23
C VAL A 109 12.00 -9.97 0.70
N PHE A 110 11.73 -10.65 1.81
CA PHE A 110 10.76 -10.17 2.80
C PHE A 110 11.26 -8.90 3.51
N ALA A 111 12.55 -8.82 3.83
CA ALA A 111 13.15 -7.60 4.36
C ALA A 111 13.02 -6.40 3.40
N LEU A 112 13.29 -6.62 2.10
CA LEU A 112 13.11 -5.60 1.06
C LEU A 112 11.66 -5.17 0.93
N MET A 113 10.73 -6.13 0.95
CA MET A 113 9.30 -5.86 0.95
C MET A 113 8.91 -4.97 2.13
N LEU A 114 9.36 -5.27 3.35
CA LEU A 114 9.07 -4.47 4.55
C LEU A 114 9.59 -3.03 4.44
N VAL A 115 10.82 -2.84 3.94
CA VAL A 115 11.41 -1.50 3.78
C VAL A 115 10.66 -0.68 2.75
N LEU A 116 10.39 -1.25 1.57
CA LEU A 116 9.70 -0.56 0.50
C LEU A 116 8.25 -0.27 0.88
N GLU A 117 7.55 -1.24 1.46
CA GLU A 117 6.17 -1.09 1.93
C GLU A 117 6.05 -0.06 3.02
N GLY A 118 6.93 -0.10 4.04
CA GLY A 118 6.92 0.89 5.11
C GLY A 118 7.15 2.31 4.58
N THR A 119 8.07 2.46 3.64
CA THR A 119 8.38 3.76 3.00
C THR A 119 7.19 4.26 2.18
N ALA A 120 6.62 3.42 1.32
CA ALA A 120 5.47 3.79 0.50
C ALA A 120 4.23 4.08 1.34
N ARG A 121 3.99 3.32 2.41
CA ARG A 121 2.91 3.56 3.37
C ARG A 121 3.04 4.94 4.00
N TYR A 122 4.26 5.31 4.42
CA TYR A 122 4.54 6.62 4.99
C TYR A 122 4.30 7.75 3.99
N VAL A 123 4.82 7.62 2.75
CA VAL A 123 4.62 8.63 1.70
C VAL A 123 3.15 8.77 1.34
N MET A 124 2.44 7.66 1.15
CA MET A 124 1.02 7.68 0.80
C MET A 124 0.15 8.32 1.88
N GLU A 125 0.53 8.17 3.14
CA GLU A 125 -0.16 8.78 4.26
C GLU A 125 -0.03 10.31 4.29
N LEU A 126 1.10 10.86 3.82
CA LEU A 126 1.25 12.32 3.64
C LEU A 126 0.24 12.88 2.62
N LEU A 127 -0.27 12.05 1.72
CA LEU A 127 -1.26 12.45 0.72
C LEU A 127 -2.70 12.18 1.18
N ARG A 128 -2.92 11.48 2.29
CA ARG A 128 -4.25 11.06 2.76
C ARG A 128 -4.77 11.94 3.89
N VAL A 129 -6.09 12.13 3.89
CA VAL A 129 -6.82 12.77 4.98
C VAL A 129 -7.15 11.71 6.03
N GLU A 130 -6.20 11.39 6.91
CA GLU A 130 -6.41 10.44 8.02
C GLU A 130 -6.37 11.17 9.37
N PRO A 131 -7.20 10.76 10.35
CA PRO A 131 -7.18 11.37 11.67
C PRO A 131 -5.86 11.09 12.38
N ALA A 132 -5.25 12.12 12.95
CA ALA A 132 -4.04 11.98 13.75
C ALA A 132 -4.33 11.19 15.03
N VAL A 133 -3.47 10.24 15.38
CA VAL A 133 -3.64 9.36 16.55
C VAL A 133 -2.66 9.70 17.67
N ALA A 134 -1.44 10.15 17.31
CA ALA A 134 -0.41 10.53 18.26
C ALA A 134 0.35 11.77 17.76
N GLY A 135 0.04 12.94 18.32
CA GLY A 135 0.62 14.21 17.85
C GLY A 135 0.28 14.48 16.39
N PRO A 136 1.23 14.90 15.53
CA PRO A 136 0.98 15.08 14.09
C PRO A 136 0.96 13.76 13.31
N PHE A 137 1.20 12.61 13.96
CA PHE A 137 1.36 11.33 13.29
C PHE A 137 0.06 10.52 13.29
N SER A 138 -0.26 9.97 12.12
CA SER A 138 -1.31 8.96 12.00
C SER A 138 -0.76 7.58 12.38
N LEU A 139 -1.67 6.64 12.69
CA LEU A 139 -1.32 5.25 12.97
C LEU A 139 -0.54 4.60 11.81
N SER A 140 -0.92 4.90 10.57
CA SER A 140 -0.26 4.38 9.36
C SER A 140 1.18 4.85 9.23
N MET A 141 1.50 6.10 9.63
CA MET A 141 2.88 6.60 9.64
C MET A 141 3.76 5.82 10.62
N LEU A 142 3.24 5.55 11.83
CA LEU A 142 3.96 4.81 12.86
C LEU A 142 4.23 3.36 12.44
N ILE A 143 3.20 2.69 11.88
CA ILE A 143 3.35 1.34 11.34
C ILE A 143 4.36 1.33 10.19
N GLY A 144 4.27 2.29 9.26
CA GLY A 144 5.20 2.42 8.14
C GLY A 144 6.66 2.57 8.60
N LEU A 145 6.90 3.45 9.57
CA LEU A 145 8.23 3.63 10.16
C LEU A 145 8.72 2.35 10.86
N GLY A 146 7.86 1.67 11.61
CA GLY A 146 8.18 0.39 12.25
C GLY A 146 8.56 -0.69 11.24
N MET A 147 7.86 -0.78 10.10
CA MET A 147 8.17 -1.70 9.00
C MET A 147 9.53 -1.40 8.37
N VAL A 148 9.87 -0.12 8.15
CA VAL A 148 11.20 0.28 7.63
C VAL A 148 12.31 -0.15 8.59
N ILE A 149 12.15 0.11 9.89
CA ILE A 149 13.13 -0.26 10.91
C ILE A 149 13.30 -1.78 10.97
N ALA A 150 12.19 -2.52 11.06
CA ALA A 150 12.19 -3.98 11.12
C ALA A 150 12.79 -4.62 9.85
N GLY A 151 12.43 -4.12 8.67
CA GLY A 151 12.95 -4.57 7.39
C GLY A 151 14.46 -4.31 7.26
N THR A 152 14.94 -3.14 7.67
CA THR A 152 16.37 -2.80 7.66
C THR A 152 17.17 -3.68 8.62
N ALA A 153 16.66 -3.89 9.84
CA ALA A 153 17.26 -4.81 10.79
C ALA A 153 17.33 -6.23 10.21
N MET A 154 16.22 -6.73 9.66
CA MET A 154 16.18 -8.06 9.04
C MET A 154 17.14 -8.18 7.85
N TRP A 155 17.25 -7.15 7.01
CA TRP A 155 18.18 -7.14 5.87
C TRP A 155 19.63 -7.30 6.31
N THR A 156 20.04 -6.59 7.36
CA THR A 156 21.41 -6.67 7.90
C THR A 156 21.68 -7.99 8.62
N LEU A 157 20.70 -8.56 9.31
CA LEU A 157 20.80 -9.86 9.98
C LEU A 157 20.87 -11.02 8.97
N CYS A 158 19.97 -11.07 7.99
CA CYS A 158 19.99 -12.09 6.94
C CYS A 158 21.19 -11.92 6.00
N GLY A 159 21.69 -10.70 5.80
CA GLY A 159 22.92 -10.47 5.03
C GLY A 159 24.18 -11.06 5.66
N ARG A 160 24.16 -11.32 6.98
CA ARG A 160 25.22 -12.04 7.71
C ARG A 160 25.09 -13.56 7.60
N MET A 161 23.93 -14.07 7.21
CA MET A 161 23.68 -15.48 6.95
C MET A 161 23.92 -15.76 5.48
N GLN A 162 25.19 -15.77 5.05
CA GLN A 162 25.54 -16.31 3.73
C GLN A 162 25.12 -17.79 3.66
N PRO A 163 24.71 -18.30 2.48
CA PRO A 163 24.38 -19.71 2.35
C PRO A 163 25.62 -20.52 2.75
N ALA A 164 25.48 -21.41 3.72
CA ALA A 164 26.46 -22.47 3.89
C ALA A 164 26.50 -23.25 2.57
N GLU A 165 27.66 -23.26 1.92
CA GLU A 165 27.95 -24.11 0.76
C GLU A 165 27.33 -25.51 0.99
N PRO A 166 26.45 -26.01 0.12
CA PRO A 166 25.97 -27.37 0.24
C PRO A 166 27.11 -28.32 -0.16
N GLY A 167 27.83 -28.81 0.84
CA GLY A 167 28.53 -30.08 0.79
C GLY A 167 29.81 -30.13 -0.06
N GLY A 168 30.89 -29.55 0.46
CA GLY A 168 32.21 -30.15 0.27
C GLY A 168 32.28 -31.45 1.07
N SER A 169 31.95 -32.58 0.44
CA SER A 169 31.96 -33.91 1.04
C SER A 169 33.35 -34.25 1.65
N PRO A 170 33.44 -34.65 2.93
CA PRO A 170 34.69 -35.16 3.51
C PRO A 170 34.88 -36.62 3.08
N ALA A 171 35.26 -36.86 1.82
CA ALA A 171 35.49 -38.21 1.33
C ALA A 171 36.57 -38.30 0.26
N GLN A 172 37.81 -37.88 0.59
CA GLN A 172 39.00 -38.53 0.04
C GLN A 172 40.27 -38.15 0.82
N GLN A 173 40.60 -38.96 1.84
CA GLN A 173 41.99 -39.27 2.14
C GLN A 173 42.16 -40.79 2.09
N PRO A 174 42.73 -41.35 1.01
CA PRO A 174 43.37 -42.64 1.11
C PRO A 174 44.87 -42.42 1.32
N GLY A 175 45.35 -42.83 2.50
CA GLY A 175 46.73 -43.27 2.67
C GLY A 175 47.58 -42.45 3.63
N SER A 176 47.57 -42.83 4.91
CA SER A 176 48.78 -42.80 5.73
C SER A 176 49.35 -44.24 5.83
N PRO A 177 50.66 -44.40 6.07
CA PRO A 177 51.44 -45.53 5.60
C PRO A 177 51.48 -46.69 6.61
N ARG A 178 51.28 -47.92 6.14
CA ARG A 178 51.62 -49.14 6.89
C ARG A 178 52.57 -50.02 6.09
N ALA A 179 53.86 -49.79 6.31
CA ALA A 179 54.88 -50.79 6.10
C ALA A 179 54.76 -51.85 7.20
N ALA A 180 54.61 -53.12 6.83
CA ALA A 180 55.01 -54.25 7.66
C ALA A 180 55.13 -55.53 6.81
N ALA A 181 56.38 -55.91 6.59
CA ALA A 181 56.91 -57.28 6.62
C ALA A 181 56.15 -58.40 5.88
N ARG A 182 56.71 -58.81 4.73
CA ARG A 182 56.66 -60.22 4.29
C ARG A 182 58.02 -60.85 4.54
N THR A 183 58.10 -61.65 5.60
CA THR A 183 59.14 -62.64 5.85
C THR A 183 58.64 -64.03 5.44
N SER A 184 59.50 -64.73 4.69
CA SER A 184 59.76 -66.18 4.70
C SER A 184 58.96 -67.17 3.80
N GLN A 185 59.75 -67.96 3.04
CA GLN A 185 59.59 -69.35 2.57
C GLN A 185 58.56 -69.63 1.45
N LYS A 186 58.87 -70.35 0.37
CA LYS A 186 59.76 -71.52 0.14
C LYS A 186 60.40 -71.46 -1.25
#